data_AF-A0A916MIS4-F1
#
_entry.id   AF-A0A916MIS4-F1
#
_cell.length_a   1.000
_cell.length_b   1.000
_cell.length_c   1.000
_cell.angle_alpha   90.00
_cell.angle_beta   90.00
_cell.angle_gamma   90.00
#
_symmetry.space_group_name_H-M   'P 1'
#
loop_
_entity.id
_entity.type
_entity.pdbx_description
1 polymer ?
#
loop_
_entity_poly.entity_id
_entity_poly.type
_entity_poly.pdbx_seq_one_letter_code
_entity_poly.pdbx_strand_id
1 'polypeptide(L)'
;MNEQDFHQRLSDLIRQIDTLPEGQRAPLQDLARETQERHDRMRKTVSDLQESLDYLRLSVKYLVFDLEATRRENEYLRKLIESQSRRDSNEEPPLESD
;
A
#
# COMPACT_ATOMS: atom_id res chain seq x y z
N MET A 1 11.36 -19.49 4.54
CA MET A 1 11.56 -20.03 5.90
C MET A 1 10.54 -19.33 6.77
N ASN A 2 9.66 -20.06 7.46
CA ASN A 2 8.59 -19.44 8.23
C ASN A 2 9.11 -19.01 9.60
N GLU A 3 8.43 -18.06 10.25
CA GLU A 3 8.76 -17.53 11.59
C GLU A 3 9.11 -18.66 12.58
N GLN A 4 8.26 -19.67 12.59
CA GLN A 4 8.33 -20.81 13.50
C GLN A 4 9.60 -21.63 13.26
N ASP A 5 10.03 -21.78 12.00
CA ASP A 5 11.26 -22.48 11.64
C ASP A 5 12.50 -21.71 12.13
N PHE A 6 12.46 -20.37 12.08
CA PHE A 6 13.56 -19.53 12.53
C PHE A 6 13.74 -19.60 14.05
N HIS A 7 12.65 -19.39 14.81
CA HIS A 7 12.69 -19.49 16.26
C HIS A 7 13.08 -20.89 16.75
N GLN A 8 12.61 -21.93 16.07
CA GLN A 8 12.98 -23.31 16.40
C GLN A 8 14.48 -23.53 16.22
N ARG A 9 15.04 -23.17 15.06
CA ARG A 9 16.48 -23.33 14.79
C ARG A 9 17.35 -22.46 15.69
N LEU A 10 16.90 -21.24 15.99
CA LEU A 10 17.61 -20.35 16.91
C LEU A 10 17.61 -20.91 18.34
N SER A 11 16.48 -21.45 18.80
CA SER A 11 16.36 -22.10 20.11
C SER A 11 17.27 -23.33 20.19
N ASP A 12 17.32 -24.13 19.12
CA ASP A 12 18.20 -25.30 19.05
C ASP A 12 19.69 -24.89 19.02
N LEU A 13 20.03 -23.79 18.36
CA LEU A 13 21.38 -23.22 18.37
C LEU A 13 21.78 -22.73 19.78
N ILE A 14 20.89 -22.01 20.48
CA ILE A 14 21.14 -21.55 21.85
C ILE A 14 21.39 -22.73 22.79
N ARG A 15 20.56 -23.79 22.69
CA ARG A 15 20.75 -25.03 23.46
C ARG A 15 22.09 -25.69 23.19
N GLN A 16 22.57 -25.68 21.94
CA GLN A 16 23.89 -26.21 21.60
C GLN A 16 25.01 -25.36 22.21
N ILE A 17 24.87 -24.02 22.22
CA ILE A 17 25.84 -23.12 22.85
C ILE A 17 25.95 -23.40 24.36
N ASP A 18 24.84 -23.73 25.03
CA ASP A 18 24.82 -24.08 26.46
C ASP A 18 25.56 -25.39 26.80
N THR A 19 25.96 -26.19 25.80
CA THR A 19 26.78 -27.40 26.01
C THR A 19 28.29 -27.16 25.93
N LEU A 20 28.73 -25.98 25.46
CA LEU A 20 30.14 -25.64 25.27
C LEU A 20 30.86 -25.31 26.60
N PRO A 21 32.20 -25.30 26.69
CA PRO A 21 32.92 -24.82 27.88
C PRO A 21 32.66 -23.32 28.16
N GLU A 22 32.58 -22.91 29.43
CA GLU A 22 32.15 -21.55 29.84
C GLU A 22 32.88 -20.40 29.14
N GLY A 23 34.18 -20.57 28.83
CA GLY A 23 34.99 -19.54 28.18
C GLY A 23 34.58 -19.19 26.74
N GLN A 24 33.74 -20.00 26.08
CA GLN A 24 33.28 -19.77 24.69
C GLN A 24 31.78 -19.45 24.59
N ARG A 25 31.02 -19.53 25.70
CA ARG A 25 29.56 -19.36 25.70
C ARG A 25 29.11 -17.93 25.49
N ALA A 26 29.69 -16.98 26.23
CA ALA A 26 29.22 -15.60 26.27
C ALA A 26 29.21 -14.91 24.89
N PRO A 27 30.29 -14.98 24.07
CA PRO A 27 30.30 -14.33 22.75
C PRO A 27 29.26 -14.92 21.79
N LEU A 28 29.01 -16.22 21.86
CA LEU A 28 28.05 -16.91 20.99
C LEU A 28 26.60 -16.64 21.41
N GLN A 29 26.31 -16.59 22.71
CA GLN A 29 25.00 -16.18 23.22
C GLN A 29 24.68 -14.74 22.84
N ASP A 30 25.66 -13.83 22.95
CA ASP A 30 25.49 -12.43 22.54
C ASP A 30 25.19 -12.30 21.04
N LEU A 31 25.93 -13.04 20.20
CA LEU A 31 25.69 -13.05 18.75
C LEU A 31 24.32 -13.65 18.38
N ALA A 32 23.90 -14.71 19.07
CA ALA A 32 22.58 -15.31 18.86
C ALA A 32 21.45 -14.33 19.22
N ARG A 33 21.59 -13.63 20.36
CA ARG A 33 20.64 -12.58 20.78
C ARG A 33 20.60 -11.43 19.79
N GLU A 34 21.74 -10.93 19.35
CA GLU A 34 21.81 -9.85 18.36
C GLU A 34 21.14 -10.24 17.03
N THR A 35 21.35 -11.49 16.60
CA THR A 35 20.74 -12.03 15.38
C THR A 35 19.22 -12.11 15.52
N GLN A 36 18.71 -12.55 16.67
CA GLN A 36 17.28 -12.56 16.96
C GLN A 36 16.68 -11.15 16.89
N GLU A 37 17.28 -10.19 17.60
CA GLU A 37 16.80 -8.80 17.59
C GLU A 37 16.82 -8.16 16.20
N ARG A 38 17.86 -8.44 15.40
CA ARG A 38 17.92 -7.96 14.01
C ARG A 38 16.81 -8.59 13.17
N HIS A 39 16.52 -9.87 13.35
CA HIS A 39 15.44 -10.54 12.66
C HIS A 39 14.08 -9.94 13.03
N ASP A 40 13.82 -9.74 14.32
CA ASP A 40 12.58 -9.15 14.82
C ASP A 40 12.38 -7.72 14.30
N ARG A 41 13.44 -6.90 14.30
CA ARG A 41 13.41 -5.54 13.73
C ARG A 41 13.10 -5.57 12.23
N MET A 42 13.76 -6.45 11.48
CA MET A 42 13.53 -6.59 10.04
C MET A 42 12.09 -7.01 9.74
N ARG A 43 11.57 -7.97 10.51
CA ARG A 43 10.19 -8.44 10.38
C ARG A 43 9.20 -7.31 10.62
N LYS A 44 9.40 -6.53 11.70
CA LYS A 44 8.56 -5.37 12.00
C LYS A 44 8.55 -4.38 10.85
N THR A 45 9.72 -4.00 10.33
CA THR A 45 9.83 -3.08 9.20
C THR A 45 9.10 -3.61 7.97
N VAL A 46 9.21 -4.91 7.67
CA VAL A 46 8.49 -5.51 6.53
C VAL A 46 6.98 -5.48 6.73
N SER A 47 6.50 -5.75 7.96
CA SER A 47 5.08 -5.64 8.30
C SER A 47 4.56 -4.21 8.13
N ASP A 48 5.28 -3.23 8.67
CA ASP A 48 4.92 -1.80 8.57
C ASP A 48 4.88 -1.33 7.10
N LEU A 49 5.82 -1.82 6.28
CA LEU A 49 5.83 -1.57 4.83
C LEU A 49 4.64 -2.20 4.12
N GLN A 50 4.25 -3.43 4.48
CA GLN A 50 3.08 -4.10 3.92
C GLN A 50 1.80 -3.33 4.24
N GLU A 51 1.62 -2.90 5.49
CA GLU A 51 0.48 -2.06 5.90
C GLU A 51 0.45 -0.73 5.14
N SER A 52 1.61 -0.10 4.95
CA SER A 52 1.73 1.14 4.18
C SER A 52 1.37 0.94 2.70
N LEU A 53 1.76 -0.19 2.10
CA LEU A 53 1.40 -0.54 0.73
C LEU A 53 -0.09 -0.84 0.59
N ASP A 54 -0.70 -1.51 1.57
CA ASP A 54 -2.15 -1.76 1.58
C ASP A 54 -2.94 -0.45 1.71
N TYR A 55 -2.48 0.45 2.58
CA TYR A 55 -3.06 1.79 2.68
C TYR A 55 -2.92 2.58 1.38
N LEU A 56 -1.74 2.57 0.76
CA LEU A 56 -1.51 3.22 -0.53
C LEU A 56 -2.41 2.63 -1.62
N ARG A 57 -2.54 1.31 -1.67
CA ARG A 57 -3.39 0.61 -2.62
C ARG A 57 -4.85 1.03 -2.47
N LEU A 58 -5.34 1.15 -1.23
CA LEU A 58 -6.69 1.65 -0.95
C LEU A 58 -6.83 3.11 -1.39
N SER A 59 -5.86 3.95 -1.06
CA SER A 59 -5.85 5.37 -1.43
C SER A 59 -5.91 5.57 -2.95
N VAL A 60 -5.16 4.77 -3.72
CA VAL A 60 -5.20 4.79 -5.19
C VAL A 60 -6.57 4.35 -5.71
N LYS A 61 -7.21 3.33 -5.12
CA LYS A 61 -8.58 2.93 -5.50
C LYS A 61 -9.56 4.08 -5.35
N TYR A 62 -9.50 4.81 -4.24
CA TYR A 62 -10.37 5.97 -4.03
C TYR A 62 -10.06 7.09 -5.02
N LEU A 63 -8.79 7.40 -5.24
CA LEU A 63 -8.42 8.46 -6.18
C LEU A 63 -8.87 8.16 -7.62
N VAL A 64 -8.75 6.91 -8.08
CA VAL A 64 -9.26 6.50 -9.40
C VAL A 64 -10.79 6.54 -9.44
N PHE A 65 -11.46 6.14 -8.36
CA PHE A 65 -12.92 6.20 -8.27
C PHE A 65 -13.43 7.64 -8.37
N ASP A 66 -12.86 8.55 -7.59
CA ASP A 66 -13.23 9.97 -7.59
C ASP A 66 -12.92 10.63 -8.94
N LEU A 67 -11.80 10.26 -9.57
CA LEU A 67 -11.45 10.73 -10.91
C LEU A 67 -12.47 10.29 -11.96
N GLU A 68 -12.93 9.04 -11.91
CA GLU A 68 -13.96 8.57 -12.85
C GLU A 68 -15.33 9.22 -12.57
N ALA A 69 -15.67 9.48 -11.30
CA ALA A 69 -16.89 10.21 -10.94
C ALA A 69 -16.89 11.64 -11.51
N THR A 70 -15.80 12.38 -11.31
CA THR A 70 -15.64 13.76 -11.83
C THR A 70 -15.57 13.79 -13.36
N ARG A 71 -14.98 12.77 -14.00
CA ARG A 71 -14.98 12.63 -15.46
C ARG A 71 -16.41 12.48 -16.02
N ARG A 72 -17.21 11.61 -15.41
CA ARG A 72 -18.62 11.39 -15.82
C ARG A 72 -19.47 12.62 -15.59
N GLU A 73 -19.28 13.29 -14.47
CA GLU A 73 -19.97 14.55 -14.16
C GLU A 73 -19.63 15.62 -15.21
N ASN A 74 -18.35 15.78 -15.56
CA ASN A 74 -17.94 16.75 -16.60
C ASN A 74 -18.58 16.44 -17.95
N GLU A 75 -18.60 15.17 -18.37
CA GLU A 75 -19.24 14.75 -19.61
C GLU A 75 -20.74 15.05 -19.60
N TYR A 76 -21.42 14.76 -18.50
CA TYR A 76 -22.85 15.07 -18.34
C TYR A 76 -23.13 16.57 -18.44
N LEU A 77 -22.34 17.41 -17.76
CA LEU A 77 -22.47 18.86 -17.80
C LEU A 77 -22.25 19.42 -19.22
N ARG A 78 -21.24 18.92 -19.95
CA ARG A 78 -20.99 19.32 -21.34
C ARG A 78 -22.18 19.01 -22.25
N LYS A 79 -22.76 17.81 -22.13
CA LYS A 79 -23.96 17.43 -22.89
C LYS A 79 -25.14 18.33 -22.57
N LEU A 80 -25.31 18.71 -21.30
CA LEU A 80 -26.38 19.63 -20.89
C LEU A 80 -26.21 21.01 -21.55
N ILE A 81 -25.01 21.57 -21.54
CA ILE A 81 -24.70 22.86 -22.18
C ILE A 81 -24.92 22.79 -23.70
N GLU A 82 -24.43 21.73 -24.37
CA GLU A 82 -24.64 21.55 -25.81
C GLU A 82 -26.15 21.47 -26.15
N SER A 83 -26.94 20.77 -25.32
CA SER A 83 -28.39 20.67 -25.50
C SER A 83 -29.14 21.99 -25.27
N GLN A 84 -28.61 22.87 -24.42
CA GLN A 84 -29.17 24.20 -24.18
C GLN A 84 -28.84 25.11 -25.35
N SER A 85 -27.57 25.17 -25.76
CA SER A 85 -27.14 25.97 -26.91
C SER A 85 -27.87 25.61 -28.20
N ARG A 86 -28.14 24.31 -28.44
CA ARG A 86 -28.96 23.87 -29.60
C ARG A 86 -30.42 24.30 -29.52
N ARG A 87 -31.00 24.39 -28.32
CA ARG A 87 -32.37 24.89 -28.15
C ARG A 87 -32.43 26.38 -28.45
N ASP A 88 -31.51 27.15 -27.88
CA ASP A 88 -31.44 28.60 -28.09
C ASP A 88 -31.24 28.95 -29.58
N SER A 89 -30.41 28.18 -30.30
CA SER A 89 -30.19 28.38 -31.75
C SER A 89 -31.39 28.01 -32.65
N ASN A 90 -32.28 27.14 -32.17
CA ASN A 90 -33.46 26.71 -32.95
C ASN A 90 -34.69 27.60 -32.70
N GLU A 91 -34.60 28.50 -31.70
CA GLU A 91 -35.64 29.48 -31.38
C GLU A 91 -35.43 30.85 -32.07
N GLU A 92 -34.30 31.06 -32.75
CA GLU A 92 -34.09 32.25 -33.61
C GLU A 92 -34.88 32.10 -34.93
N PRO A 93 -35.90 32.96 -35.20
CA PRO A 93 -36.65 32.89 -36.44
C PRO A 93 -35.77 33.32 -37.62
N PRO A 94 -36.03 32.81 -38.86
CA PRO A 94 -35.30 33.27 -40.03
C PRO A 94 -35.50 34.78 -40.17
N LEU A 95 -34.39 35.54 -40.22
CA LEU A 95 -34.43 36.94 -40.62
C LEU A 95 -34.94 36.99 -42.07
N GLU A 96 -36.21 37.32 -42.25
CA GLU A 96 -36.75 37.71 -43.55
C GLU A 96 -35.88 38.85 -44.08
N SER A 97 -35.25 38.60 -45.23
CA SER A 97 -34.43 39.57 -45.94
C SER A 97 -35.33 40.18 -47.01
N ASP A 98 -35.72 41.45 -46.79
CA ASP A 98 -36.39 42.31 -47.79
C ASP A 98 -35.51 42.60 -49.01
#